data_AF-A0A7X7IAR4-F1
#
_entry.id   AF-A0A7X7IAR4-F1
#
_cell.length_a   1.000
_cell.length_b   1.000
_cell.length_c   1.000
_cell.angle_alpha   90.00
_cell.angle_beta   90.00
_cell.angle_gamma   90.00
#
_symmetry.space_group_name_H-M   'P 1'
#
loop_
_entity.id
_entity.type
_entity.pdbx_description
1 polymer ?
#
loop_
_entity_poly.entity_id
_entity_poly.type
_entity_poly.pdbx_seq_one_letter_code
_entity_poly.pdbx_strand_id
1 'polypeptide(L)' 'MHTIIDRRELTKGDMISITVEAPAIAKKIHPGQFIVLRVNETGERTPLTV' A
#
# COMPACT_ATOMS: atom_id res chain seq x y z
N MET A 1 -3.73 -3.54 11.86
CA MET A 1 -4.03 -2.28 11.15
C MET A 1 -2.70 -1.56 10.94
N HIS A 2 -2.50 -0.91 9.78
CA HIS A 2 -1.27 -0.20 9.45
C HIS A 2 -1.56 1.29 9.27
N THR A 3 -0.61 2.14 9.64
CA THR A 3 -0.76 3.61 9.59
C THR A 3 -0.30 4.14 8.23
N ILE A 4 -1.02 5.10 7.67
CA ILE A 4 -0.55 5.87 6.50
C ILE A 4 0.32 7.00 7.02
N ILE A 5 1.60 7.01 6.63
CA ILE A 5 2.57 8.02 7.09
C ILE A 5 2.82 9.12 6.06
N ASP A 6 2.55 8.85 4.78
CA ASP A 6 2.62 9.84 3.71
C ASP A 6 1.58 9.54 2.61
N ARG A 7 1.07 10.60 1.98
CA ARG A 7 0.14 10.52 0.86
C ARG A 7 0.49 11.62 -0.13
N ARG A 8 0.84 11.23 -1.35
CA ARG A 8 1.23 12.14 -2.42
C ARG A 8 0.43 11.88 -3.69
N GLU A 9 -0.13 12.93 -4.25
CA GLU A 9 -0.71 12.89 -5.59
C GLU A 9 0.41 12.98 -6.64
N LEU A 10 0.50 12.00 -7.51
CA LEU A 10 1.51 11.92 -8.58
C LEU A 10 0.99 12.50 -9.89
N THR A 11 -0.31 12.35 -10.15
CA THR A 11 -0.99 12.90 -11.31
C THR A 11 -2.37 13.31 -10.89
N LYS A 12 -2.81 14.48 -11.35
CA LYS A 12 -4.05 15.12 -10.91
C LYS A 12 -5.25 14.20 -11.16
N GLY A 13 -5.83 13.66 -10.09
CA GLY A 13 -7.02 12.82 -10.11
C GLY A 13 -6.83 11.33 -10.42
N ASP A 14 -5.68 10.91 -10.97
CA ASP A 14 -5.51 9.54 -11.48
C ASP A 14 -4.54 8.67 -10.66
N MET A 15 -3.51 9.27 -10.04
CA MET A 15 -2.47 8.48 -9.36
C MET A 15 -2.10 9.09 -8.01
N ILE A 16 -2.19 8.26 -6.98
CA ILE A 16 -1.83 8.59 -5.60
C ILE A 16 -0.82 7.56 -5.11
N SER A 17 0.34 8.04 -4.67
CA SER A 17 1.30 7.24 -3.90
C SER A 17 0.97 7.34 -2.41
N ILE A 18 1.00 6.21 -1.71
CA ILE A 18 0.73 6.11 -0.28
C ILE A 18 1.88 5.36 0.37
N THR A 19 2.45 5.94 1.42
CA THR A 19 3.44 5.25 2.25
C THR A 19 2.75 4.72 3.51
N VAL A 20 2.88 3.41 3.75
CA VAL A 20 2.23 2.70 4.85
C VAL A 20 3.27 2.11 5.79
N GLU A 21 3.09 2.29 7.10
CA GLU A 21 3.98 1.71 8.11
C GLU A 21 3.75 0.21 8.29
N ALA A 22 4.65 -0.59 7.71
CA ALA A 22 4.62 -2.05 7.80
C ALA A 22 6.04 -2.65 7.91
N PRO A 23 6.72 -2.53 9.06
CA PRO A 23 8.13 -2.88 9.21
C PRO A 23 8.43 -4.37 8.94
N ALA A 24 7.50 -5.27 9.25
CA ALA A 24 7.68 -6.70 9.00
C ALA A 24 7.64 -7.07 7.50
N ILE A 25 6.87 -6.32 6.71
CA ILE A 25 6.76 -6.50 5.25
C ILE A 25 7.96 -5.82 4.57
N ALA A 26 8.24 -4.57 4.93
CA ALA A 26 9.34 -3.79 4.37
C ALA A 26 10.71 -4.49 4.50
N LYS A 27 10.95 -5.21 5.59
CA LYS A 27 12.19 -5.98 5.80
C LYS A 27 12.34 -7.22 4.91
N LYS A 28 11.24 -7.73 4.35
CA LYS A 28 11.19 -9.03 3.64
C LYS A 28 10.88 -8.91 2.15
N ILE A 29 10.49 -7.72 1.70
CA ILE A 29 10.03 -7.53 0.32
C ILE A 29 11.19 -7.53 -0.67
N HIS A 30 10.96 -8.15 -1.83
CA HIS A 30 11.89 -8.25 -2.94
C HIS A 30 11.24 -7.73 -4.23
N PRO A 31 12.04 -7.31 -5.23
CA PRO A 31 11.52 -6.85 -6.51
C PRO A 31 10.60 -7.88 -7.17
N GLY A 32 9.47 -7.41 -7.71
CA GLY A 32 8.46 -8.26 -8.35
C GLY A 32 7.44 -8.87 -7.40
N GLN A 33 7.56 -8.66 -6.08
CA GLN A 33 6.53 -9.02 -5.12
C GLN A 33 5.48 -7.93 -4.99
N PHE A 34 4.32 -8.31 -4.46
CA PHE A 34 3.20 -7.41 -4.21
C PHE A 34 2.57 -7.75 -2.85
N ILE A 35 1.78 -6.81 -2.32
CA ILE A 35 0.96 -7.01 -1.12
C ILE A 35 -0.51 -7.08 -1.50
N VAL A 36 -1.31 -7.73 -0.65
CA VAL A 36 -2.76 -7.73 -0.79
C VAL A 36 -3.34 -6.76 0.23
N LEU A 37 -3.89 -5.64 -0.26
CA LEU A 37 -4.46 -4.59 0.57
C LEU A 37 -5.95 -4.86 0.82
N ARG A 38 -6.39 -4.57 2.04
CA ARG A 38 -7.81 -4.52 2.42
C ARG A 38 -8.05 -3.30 3.28
N VAL A 39 -8.98 -2.44 2.88
CA VAL A 39 -9.19 -1.13 3.51
C VAL A 39 -10.11 -1.16 4.74
N ASN A 40 -11.04 -2.12 4.81
CA ASN A 40 -11.97 -2.30 5.94
C ASN A 40 -12.50 -3.75 5.99
N GLU A 41 -13.34 -4.07 6.98
CA GLU A 41 -13.84 -5.43 7.23
C GLU A 41 -14.79 -5.99 6.18
N THR A 42 -15.38 -5.15 5.32
CA THR A 42 -16.27 -5.57 4.22
C THR A 42 -15.62 -5.37 2.86
N GLY A 43 -14.46 -4.70 2.81
CA GLY A 43 -13.76 -4.33 1.61
C GLY A 43 -13.07 -5.50 0.92
N GLU A 44 -12.90 -5.34 -0.39
CA GLU A 44 -12.22 -6.28 -1.25
C GLU A 44 -10.72 -6.36 -0.93
N ARG A 45 -10.10 -7.47 -1.36
CA ARG A 45 -8.68 -7.74 -1.26
C ARG A 45 -8.01 -7.47 -2.61
N THR A 46 -7.36 -6.31 -2.73
CA THR A 46 -6.75 -5.87 -4.00
C THR A 46 -5.23 -6.03 -3.95
N PRO A 47 -4.60 -6.68 -4.95
CA PRO A 47 -3.15 -6.76 -5.04
C PRO A 47 -2.54 -5.41 -5.47
N LEU A 48 -1.49 -4.96 -4.78
CA LEU A 48 -0.73 -3.74 -5.10
C LEU A 48 0.76 -3.98 -4.98
N THR A 49 1.53 -3.44 -5.91
CA THR A 49 3.01 -3.49 -5.90
C THR A 49 3.58 -2.53 -4.85
N VAL A 50 4.72 -2.90 -4.28
CA VAL A 50 5.50 -2.07 -3.33
C VAL A 50 6.75 -1.53 -4.02
#